data_AF-A0A1R3URT2-F1
#
_entry.id   AF-A0A1R3URT2-F1
#
_cell.length_a   1.000
_cell.length_b   1.000
_cell.length_c   1.000
_cell.angle_alpha   90.00
_cell.angle_beta   90.00
_cell.angle_gamma   90.00
#
_symmetry.space_group_name_H-M   'P 1'
#
loop_
_entity.id
_entity.type
_entity.pdbx_description
1 polymer ?
#
loop_
_entity_poly.entity_id
_entity_poly.type
_entity_poly.pdbx_seq_one_letter_code
_entity_poly.pdbx_strand_id
1 'polypeptide(L)'
;MVWVIVIEETVSSGQSMRWGVGRVQGAYPGWEQARDAALGLAREYIPNHPWSESGRQIYQTSEGSYLVDVQGATAQFPFRVSVAARVE
;
A
#
# COMPACT_ATOMS: atom_id res chain seq x y z
N MET A 1 -0.07 -4.57 22.11
CA MET A 1 0.32 -3.80 20.91
C MET A 1 -0.30 -4.50 19.71
N VAL A 2 -1.03 -3.77 18.87
CA VAL A 2 -1.69 -4.34 17.68
C VAL A 2 -0.94 -3.89 16.43
N TRP A 3 -0.70 -4.83 15.52
CA TRP A 3 -0.08 -4.55 14.24
C TRP A 3 -1.15 -4.31 13.19
N VAL A 4 -0.96 -3.31 12.36
CA VAL A 4 -1.87 -2.94 11.27
C VAL A 4 -1.08 -2.81 9.98
N ILE A 5 -1.78 -2.87 8.85
CA ILE A 5 -1.19 -2.59 7.55
C ILE A 5 -1.68 -1.22 7.11
N VAL A 6 -0.75 -0.32 6.86
CA VAL A 6 -1.00 1.03 6.35
C VAL A 6 -0.69 1.04 4.86
N ILE A 7 -1.67 1.45 4.07
CA ILE A 7 -1.56 1.65 2.64
C ILE A 7 -1.55 3.15 2.37
N GLU A 8 -0.42 3.63 1.84
CA GLU A 8 -0.26 4.98 1.37
C GLU A 8 -0.36 5.00 -0.15
N GLU A 9 -1.10 5.95 -0.71
CA GLU A 9 -1.24 6.10 -2.15
C GLU A 9 -1.51 7.57 -2.49
N THR A 10 -1.55 7.88 -3.78
CA THR A 10 -2.11 9.15 -4.24
C THR A 10 -3.60 9.18 -3.91
N VAL A 11 -3.96 10.06 -2.99
CA VAL A 11 -5.36 10.32 -2.61
C VAL A 11 -5.86 11.61 -3.27
N SER A 12 -7.19 11.77 -3.32
CA SER A 12 -7.88 12.90 -3.97
C SER A 12 -7.74 12.91 -5.50
N SER A 13 -8.25 13.95 -6.16
CA SER A 13 -8.29 14.03 -7.63
C SER A 13 -7.93 15.43 -8.15
N GLY A 14 -7.58 15.52 -9.44
CA GLY A 14 -7.21 16.77 -10.11
C GLY A 14 -6.01 17.46 -9.45
N GLN A 15 -6.10 18.77 -9.24
CA GLN A 15 -5.03 19.59 -8.66
C GLN A 15 -4.79 19.36 -7.15
N SER A 16 -5.63 18.52 -6.51
CA SER A 16 -5.52 18.20 -5.07
C SER A 16 -4.87 16.85 -4.79
N MET A 17 -4.40 16.16 -5.84
CA MET A 17 -3.70 14.89 -5.70
C MET A 17 -2.48 15.05 -4.79
N ARG A 18 -2.42 14.21 -3.76
CA ARG A 18 -1.31 14.19 -2.81
C ARG A 18 -1.05 12.78 -2.31
N TRP A 19 0.16 12.54 -1.86
CA TRP A 19 0.49 11.31 -1.15
C TRP A 19 -0.12 11.33 0.26
N GLY A 20 -0.79 10.25 0.66
CA GLY A 20 -1.34 10.14 2.01
C GLY A 20 -1.81 8.73 2.33
N VAL A 21 -2.31 8.55 3.55
CA VAL A 21 -2.89 7.27 3.98
C VAL A 21 -4.23 7.07 3.28
N GLY A 22 -4.27 6.11 2.34
CA GLY A 22 -5.49 5.73 1.63
C GLY A 22 -6.34 4.75 2.43
N ARG A 23 -5.71 3.72 3.01
CA ARG A 23 -6.40 2.68 3.78
C ARG A 23 -5.53 2.14 4.91
N VAL A 24 -6.16 1.81 6.04
CA VAL A 24 -5.57 0.99 7.10
C VAL A 24 -6.37 -0.31 7.19
N GLN A 25 -5.68 -1.45 7.18
CA GLN A 25 -6.29 -2.78 7.17
C GLN A 25 -5.80 -3.67 8.29
N GLY A 26 -6.73 -4.53 8.73
CA GLY A 26 -6.48 -5.60 9.68
C GLY A 26 -6.20 -5.14 11.10
N ALA A 27 -6.07 -6.14 11.97
CA ALA A 27 -5.60 -6.02 13.33
C ALA A 27 -4.93 -7.34 13.66
N TYR A 28 -3.60 -7.38 13.57
CA TYR A 28 -2.82 -8.59 13.71
C TYR A 28 -2.20 -8.64 15.12
N PRO A 29 -2.27 -9.80 15.80
CA PRO A 29 -1.65 -9.98 17.11
C PRO A 29 -0.12 -10.06 17.03
N GLY A 30 0.44 -10.41 15.86
CA GLY A 30 1.87 -10.61 15.66
C GLY A 30 2.39 -9.90 14.41
N TRP A 31 3.63 -9.45 14.51
CA TRP A 31 4.33 -8.77 13.41
C TRP A 31 4.51 -9.68 12.18
N GLU A 32 4.82 -10.97 12.38
CA GLU A 32 4.99 -11.93 11.27
C GLU A 32 3.70 -12.10 10.46
N GLN A 33 2.55 -12.23 11.14
CA GLN A 33 1.25 -12.32 10.47
C GLN A 33 0.93 -11.04 9.69
N ALA A 34 1.24 -9.87 10.26
CA ALA A 34 1.06 -8.60 9.57
C ALA A 34 1.97 -8.47 8.34
N ARG A 35 3.22 -8.94 8.43
CA ARG A 35 4.20 -8.93 7.33
C ARG A 35 3.75 -9.79 6.16
N ASP A 36 3.32 -11.01 6.42
CA ASP A 36 2.89 -11.93 5.37
C ASP A 36 1.61 -11.40 4.67
N ALA A 37 0.69 -10.82 5.45
CA ALA A 37 -0.49 -10.15 4.90
C ALA A 37 -0.13 -8.86 4.11
N ALA A 38 0.89 -8.11 4.52
CA ALA A 38 1.35 -6.92 3.79
C ALA A 38 1.92 -7.29 2.42
N LEU A 39 2.65 -8.40 2.31
CA LEU A 39 3.12 -8.90 1.01
C LEU A 39 1.95 -9.34 0.11
N GLY A 40 0.92 -9.98 0.69
CA GLY A 40 -0.32 -10.29 -0.01
C GLY A 40 -0.98 -9.03 -0.59
N LEU A 41 -1.12 -7.99 0.24
CA LEU A 41 -1.70 -6.71 -0.19
C LEU A 41 -0.85 -5.98 -1.23
N ALA A 42 0.48 -6.05 -1.17
CA ALA A 42 1.33 -5.47 -2.23
C ALA A 42 1.00 -6.07 -3.61
N ARG A 43 0.60 -7.35 -3.65
CA ARG A 43 0.24 -8.06 -4.90
C ARG A 43 -1.20 -7.82 -5.32
N GLU A 44 -2.14 -7.81 -4.38
CA GLU A 44 -3.58 -7.89 -4.67
C GLU A 44 -4.32 -6.57 -4.51
N TYR A 45 -3.75 -5.58 -3.80
CA TYR A 45 -4.40 -4.30 -3.59
C TYR A 45 -4.64 -3.59 -4.92
N ILE A 46 -5.87 -3.14 -5.14
CA ILE A 46 -6.27 -2.33 -6.29
C ILE A 46 -6.31 -0.88 -5.81
N PRO A 47 -5.33 -0.04 -6.18
CA PRO A 47 -5.30 1.37 -5.80
C PRO A 47 -6.43 2.15 -6.48
N ASN A 48 -6.72 3.34 -5.96
CA ASN A 48 -7.75 4.20 -6.56
C ASN A 48 -7.38 4.69 -7.97
N HIS A 49 -6.08 4.72 -8.27
CA HIS A 49 -5.53 5.02 -9.59
C HIS A 49 -4.41 4.04 -9.94
N PRO A 50 -4.28 3.59 -11.20
CA PRO A 50 -5.09 3.93 -12.36
C PRO A 50 -6.43 3.15 -12.41
N TRP A 51 -7.39 3.60 -13.24
CA TRP A 51 -8.61 2.83 -13.53
C TRP A 51 -8.38 1.53 -14.32
N SER A 52 -7.22 1.42 -14.98
CA SER A 52 -6.82 0.20 -15.68
C SER A 52 -5.33 -0.01 -15.49
N GLU A 53 -4.99 -1.10 -14.80
CA GLU A 53 -3.63 -1.55 -14.59
C GLU A 53 -3.17 -2.42 -15.76
N SER A 54 -1.99 -2.11 -16.30
CA SER A 54 -1.32 -2.94 -17.33
C SER A 54 -0.25 -3.86 -16.72
N GLY A 55 0.19 -3.56 -15.51
CA GLY A 55 1.13 -4.35 -14.73
C GLY A 55 1.62 -3.58 -13.51
N ARG A 56 2.35 -4.27 -12.64
CA ARG A 56 2.99 -3.66 -11.46
C ARG A 56 4.36 -4.26 -11.20
N GLN A 57 5.22 -3.45 -10.59
CA GLN A 57 6.50 -3.87 -10.02
C GLN A 57 6.44 -3.70 -8.51
N ILE A 58 6.94 -4.69 -7.77
CA ILE A 58 6.91 -4.68 -6.30
C ILE A 58 8.35 -4.66 -5.79
N TYR A 59 8.67 -3.66 -4.99
CA TYR A 59 9.97 -3.46 -4.38
C TYR A 59 9.84 -3.58 -2.87
N GLN A 60 10.67 -4.41 -2.25
CA GLN A 60 10.76 -4.44 -0.79
C GLN A 60 11.70 -3.33 -0.33
N THR A 61 11.18 -2.35 0.42
CA THR A 61 11.98 -1.21 0.92
C THR A 61 12.57 -1.49 2.30
N SER A 62 11.86 -2.29 3.09
CA SER A 62 12.32 -2.82 4.38
C SER A 62 11.51 -4.07 4.73
N GLU A 63 11.80 -4.70 5.87
CA GLU A 63 11.03 -5.84 6.31
C GLU A 63 9.59 -5.43 6.66
N GLY A 64 8.59 -6.01 5.97
CA GLY A 64 7.19 -5.63 6.10
C GLY A 64 6.80 -4.31 5.43
N SER A 65 7.67 -3.74 4.58
CA SER A 65 7.34 -2.55 3.78
C SER A 65 7.67 -2.75 2.31
N TYR A 66 6.70 -2.43 1.46
CA TYR A 66 6.74 -2.64 0.02
C TYR A 66 6.30 -1.36 -0.70
N LEU A 67 7.08 -0.93 -1.68
CA LEU A 67 6.68 0.07 -2.65
C LEU A 67 6.22 -0.66 -3.92
N VAL A 68 5.02 -0.37 -4.37
CA VAL A 68 4.44 -0.95 -5.57
C VAL A 68 4.30 0.16 -6.59
N ASP A 69 4.94 -0.01 -7.76
CA ASP A 69 4.79 0.89 -8.89
C ASP A 69 3.79 0.29 -9.88
N VAL A 70 2.59 0.88 -9.95
CA VAL A 70 1.51 0.42 -10.83
C VAL A 70 1.54 1.20 -12.14
N GLN A 71 1.67 0.46 -13.24
CA GLN A 71 1.67 1.03 -14.58
C GLN A 71 0.23 1.20 -15.07
N GLY A 72 -0.17 2.47 -15.21
CA GLY A 72 -1.38 2.84 -15.94
C GLY A 72 -1.09 3.16 -17.41
N ALA A 73 -2.14 3.37 -18.19
CA ALA A 73 -2.03 3.69 -19.61
C ALA A 73 -1.32 5.03 -19.90
N THR A 74 -1.39 5.98 -18.98
CA THR A 74 -0.89 7.36 -19.18
C THR A 74 0.15 7.80 -18.17
N ALA A 75 0.22 7.13 -17.01
CA ALA A 75 1.08 7.50 -15.90
C ALA A 75 1.32 6.31 -14.97
N GLN A 76 2.29 6.46 -14.08
CA GLN A 76 2.57 5.56 -12.97
C GLN A 76 1.83 6.02 -11.71
N PHE A 77 1.26 5.08 -10.98
CA PHE A 77 0.53 5.35 -9.75
C PHE A 77 1.11 4.47 -8.63
N PRO A 78 2.21 4.91 -8.00
CA PRO A 78 2.78 4.14 -6.92
C PRO A 78 1.87 4.12 -5.70
N PHE A 79 1.92 3.02 -4.95
CA PHE A 79 1.39 2.94 -3.59
C PHE A 79 2.39 2.21 -2.69
N ARG A 80 2.36 2.48 -1.39
CA ARG A 80 3.17 1.80 -0.39
C ARG A 80 2.29 1.00 0.54
N VAL A 81 2.72 -0.23 0.83
CA VAL A 81 2.15 -1.08 1.87
C VAL A 81 3.17 -1.22 2.98
N SER A 82 2.80 -0.95 4.23
CA SER A 82 3.71 -1.03 5.36
C SER A 82 3.02 -1.62 6.59
N VAL A 83 3.75 -2.46 7.32
CA VAL A 83 3.35 -2.90 8.66
C VAL A 83 3.67 -1.80 9.66
N ALA A 84 2.71 -1.45 10.50
CA ALA A 84 2.88 -0.48 11.57
C ALA A 84 2.36 -1.02 12.90
N ALA A 85 3.06 -0.71 13.99
CA ALA A 85 2.50 -0.86 15.32
C ALA A 85 1.55 0.30 15.58
N ARG A 86 0.30 0.02 15.95
CA ARG A 86 -0.62 1.05 16.42
C ARG A 86 -0.22 1.45 17.83
N VAL A 87 0.09 2.72 18.00
CA VAL A 87 0.38 3.36 19.29
C VAL A 87 -0.87 4.14 19.70
N GLU A 88 -1.26 4.03 20.97
CA GLU A 88 -2.35 4.81 21.58
C GLU A 88 -1.78 6.03 22.33
#